data_AF-A0A1H8W556-F1
#
_entry.id   AF-A0A1H8W556-F1
#
_cell.length_a   1.000
_cell.length_b   1.000
_cell.length_c   1.000
_cell.angle_alpha   90.00
_cell.angle_beta   90.00
_cell.angle_gamma   90.00
#
_symmetry.space_group_name_H-M   'P 1'
#
loop_
_entity.id
_entity.type
_entity.pdbx_description
1 polymer ?
#
loop_
_entity_poly.entity_id
_entity_poly.type
_entity_poly.pdbx_seq_one_letter_code
_entity_poly.pdbx_strand_id
1 'polypeptide(L)' 'HLERQIGDFVDYYNNQRYHESLKNVTPADVYFGRDKAILREREKIKNLTIRQRRLQHQKQAA' A
#
# COMPACT_ATOMS: atom_id res chain seq x y z
N HIS A 1 -23.04 -3.69 23.50
CA HIS A 1 -23.05 -4.09 22.07
C HIS A 1 -22.47 -3.00 21.18
N LEU A 2 -23.03 -1.78 21.24
CA LEU A 2 -22.55 -0.63 20.47
C LEU A 2 -21.05 -0.32 20.66
N GLU A 3 -20.57 -0.29 21.91
CA GLU A 3 -19.14 0.00 22.19
C GLU A 3 -18.19 -0.99 21.52
N ARG A 4 -18.55 -2.29 21.50
CA ARG A 4 -17.76 -3.31 20.79
C ARG A 4 -17.73 -3.02 19.29
N GLN A 5 -18.89 -2.72 18.69
CA GLN A 5 -18.96 -2.41 17.26
C GLN A 5 -18.18 -1.14 16.90
N ILE A 6 -18.17 -0.13 17.77
CA ILE A 6 -17.35 1.07 17.60
C ILE A 6 -15.86 0.70 17.68
N GLY A 7 -15.46 -0.13 18.65
CA GLY A 7 -14.09 -0.63 18.77
C GLY A 7 -13.62 -1.36 17.52
N ASP A 8 -14.45 -2.28 17.01
CA ASP A 8 -14.17 -3.04 15.79
C ASP A 8 -14.02 -2.13 14.57
N PHE A 9 -14.87 -1.10 14.46
CA PHE A 9 -14.78 -0.11 13.40
C PHE A 9 -13.50 0.72 13.47
N VAL A 10 -13.14 1.20 14.67
CA VAL A 10 -11.93 2.00 14.90
C VAL A 10 -10.67 1.20 14.58
N ASP A 11 -10.60 -0.07 15.00
CA ASP A 11 -9.47 -0.94 14.68
C ASP A 11 -9.34 -1.14 13.17
N TYR A 12 -10.43 -1.52 12.50
CA TYR A 12 -10.44 -1.70 11.05
C TYR A 12 -9.99 -0.42 10.32
N TYR A 13 -10.55 0.74 10.68
CA TYR A 13 -10.26 2.01 10.01
C TYR A 13 -8.80 2.42 10.15
N ASN A 14 -8.22 2.24 11.34
CA ASN A 14 -6.87 2.70 11.66
C ASN A 14 -5.78 1.71 11.26
N ASN A 15 -6.02 0.40 11.38
CA ASN A 15 -4.97 -0.61 11.24
C ASN A 15 -5.07 -1.44 9.96
N GLN A 16 -6.24 -1.49 9.31
CA GLN A 16 -6.47 -2.43 8.20
C GLN A 16 -6.89 -1.74 6.91
N ARG A 17 -7.68 -0.67 6.99
CA ARG A 17 -8.18 0.05 5.82
C ARG A 17 -7.10 0.94 5.22
N TYR A 18 -6.85 0.76 3.92
CA TYR A 18 -6.06 1.69 3.12
C TYR A 18 -6.88 2.92 2.73
N HIS A 19 -6.27 4.11 2.80
CA HIS A 19 -6.92 5.36 2.43
C HIS A 19 -6.22 6.02 1.24
N GLU A 20 -6.99 6.40 0.23
CA GLU A 20 -6.47 7.00 -1.00
C GLU A 20 -5.78 8.33 -0.76
N SER A 21 -6.34 9.17 0.13
CA SER A 21 -5.72 10.44 0.55
C SER A 21 -4.34 10.25 1.19
N LEU A 22 -4.08 9.07 1.75
CA LEU A 22 -2.81 8.66 2.33
C LEU A 22 -1.97 7.82 1.35
N LYS A 23 -2.19 7.93 0.05
CA LYS A 23 -1.49 7.12 -0.97
C LYS A 23 -1.63 5.62 -0.74
N ASN A 24 -2.80 5.19 -0.24
CA ASN A 24 -3.12 3.80 0.06
C ASN A 24 -2.20 3.16 1.11
N VAL A 25 -1.83 3.90 2.16
CA VAL A 25 -1.34 3.33 3.42
C VAL A 25 -2.41 3.43 4.50
N THR A 26 -2.22 2.74 5.62
CA THR A 26 -3.15 2.80 6.76
C THR A 26 -2.90 4.05 7.61
N PRO A 27 -3.90 4.56 8.37
CA PRO A 27 -3.68 5.68 9.28
C PRO A 27 -2.63 5.36 10.35
N ALA A 28 -2.58 4.12 10.85
CA ALA A 28 -1.55 3.68 11.78
C ALA A 28 -0.14 3.78 11.17
N ASP A 29 0.05 3.41 9.91
CA ASP A 29 1.35 3.55 9.24
C ASP A 29 1.81 5.00 9.14
N VAL A 30 0.89 5.93 8.91
CA VAL A 30 1.20 7.37 8.90
C VAL A 30 1.52 7.85 10.30
N TYR A 31 0.71 7.48 11.29
CA TYR A 31 0.90 7.87 12.69
C TYR A 31 2.25 7.40 13.24
N PHE A 32 2.64 6.15 12.97
CA PHE A 32 3.93 5.59 13.37
C PHE A 32 5.08 5.93 12.40
N GLY A 33 4.84 6.74 11.36
CA GLY A 33 5.87 7.19 10.40
C GLY A 33 6.47 6.09 9.52
N ARG A 34 5.78 4.96 9.35
CA ARG A 34 6.18 3.82 8.50
C ARG A 34 5.83 4.02 7.03
N ASP A 35 4.91 4.94 6.74
CA ASP A 35 4.39 5.27 5.42
C ASP A 35 5.50 5.48 4.36
N LYS A 36 6.54 6.25 4.70
CA LYS A 36 7.64 6.56 3.77
C LYS A 36 8.40 5.31 3.32
N ALA A 37 8.63 4.36 4.23
CA ALA A 37 9.33 3.12 3.91
C ALA A 37 8.47 2.24 3.00
N ILE A 38 7.17 2.13 3.29
CA ILE A 38 6.21 1.35 2.50
C ILE A 38 6.15 1.90 1.06
N LEU A 39 6.01 3.23 0.92
CA LEU A 39 5.90 3.86 -0.39
C LEU A 39 7.19 3.71 -1.22
N ARG A 40 8.36 3.79 -0.58
CA ARG A 40 9.65 3.58 -1.25
C ARG A 40 9.79 2.16 -1.80
N GLU A 41 9.42 1.14 -1.02
CA GLU A 41 9.51 -0.24 -1.50
C GLU A 41 8.50 -0.51 -2.62
N ARG A 42 7.29 0.05 -2.54
CA ARG A 42 6.29 -0.03 -3.63
C ARG A 42 6.80 0.58 -4.93
N GLU A 43 7.43 1.75 -4.88
CA GLU A 43 8.01 2.40 -6.05
C GLU A 43 9.11 1.53 -6.69
N LYS A 44 10.01 0.98 -5.87
CA LYS A 44 11.05 0.07 -6.33
C LYS A 44 10.48 -1.15 -7.04
N ILE A 45 9.48 -1.81 -6.44
CA ILE A 45 8.82 -2.98 -7.03
C ILE A 45 8.13 -2.61 -8.35
N LYS A 46 7.44 -1.46 -8.41
CA LYS A 46 6.80 -0.98 -9.64
C LYS A 46 7.82 -0.80 -10.77
N ASN A 47 8.96 -0.17 -10.47
CA ASN A 47 10.02 0.06 -11.46
C ASN A 47 10.63 -1.25 -11.98
N LEU A 48 10.93 -2.19 -11.07
CA LEU A 48 11.42 -3.52 -11.45
C LEU A 48 10.41 -4.27 -12.33
N THR A 49 9.13 -4.22 -11.98
CA THR A 49 8.05 -4.88 -12.72
C THR A 49 7.91 -4.31 -14.13
N ILE A 50 7.93 -2.98 -14.28
CA ILE A 50 7.87 -2.32 -15.60
C ILE A 50 9.08 -2.70 -16.45
N ARG A 51 10.29 -2.71 -15.86
CA ARG A 51 11.50 -3.11 -16.57
C ARG A 51 11.41 -4.55 -17.06
N GLN A 52 10.96 -5.47 -16.21
CA GLN A 52 10.79 -6.89 -16.57
C GLN A 52 9.78 -7.06 -17.71
N ARG A 53 8.64 -6.38 -17.64
CA ARG A 53 7.64 -6.40 -18.73
C ARG A 53 8.21 -5.90 -20.05
N ARG A 54 8.95 -4.78 -20.04
CA ARG A 54 9.61 -4.26 -21.26
C ARG A 54 10.57 -5.28 -21.88
N LEU A 55 11.38 -5.96 -21.07
CA LEU A 55 12.30 -7.00 -21.54
C LEU A 55 11.54 -8.20 -22.14
N GLN A 56 10.46 -8.63 -21.51
CA GLN A 56 9.63 -9.72 -22.03
C GLN A 56 8.99 -9.36 -23.38
N HIS A 57 8.47 -8.14 -23.53
CA HIS A 57 7.92 -7.67 -24.79
C HIS A 57 8.97 -7.58 -25.90
N GLN A 58 10.18 -7.08 -25.60
CA GLN A 58 11.27 -7.05 -26.58
C GLN A 58 11.66 -8.46 -27.06
N LYS A 59 11.69 -9.44 -26.15
CA LYS A 59 11.94 -10.85 -26.50
C LYS A 59 10.85 -11.48 -27.36
N GLN A 60 9.59 -11.06 -27.19
CA GLN A 60 8.48 -11.56 -27.99
C GLN A 60 8.41 -10.93 -29.39
N ALA A 61 8.97 -9.74 -29.56
CA ALA A 61 8.98 -9.01 -30.82
C ALA A 61 10.19 -9.35 -31.71
N ALA A 62 11.16 -10.12 -31.20
CA ALA A 62 12.31 -10.65 -31.92
C ALA A 62 11.99 -12.08 -32.42
#